data_AF-A0A2T1DFZ7-F1
#
_entry.id   AF-A0A2T1DFZ7-F1
#
_cell.length_a   1.000
_cell.length_b   1.000
_cell.length_c   1.000
_cell.angle_alpha   90.00
_cell.angle_beta   90.00
_cell.angle_gamma   90.00
#
_symmetry.space_group_name_H-M   'P 1'
#
loop_
_entity.id
_entity.type
_entity.pdbx_description
1 polymer ?
#
loop_
_entity_poly.entity_id
_entity_poly.type
_entity_poly.pdbx_seq_one_letter_code
_entity_poly.pdbx_strand_id
1 'polypeptide(L)'
;MEISANIDRILTLQGGRPLSEMPPKTVVLQPRGALLGEVKTAFEISLEQAIVEAEAVIVDLLWVTRIDAEGISVLLAGMKQAQAIGKCLSFLAMDATTRTALDAVWAQQRETEASPQADLFTPNFEQFLDNHKNTQVSP
;
A
#
# COMPACT_ATOMS: atom_id res chain seq x y z
N MET A 1 4.95 19.39 -45.86
CA MET A 1 4.26 19.17 -44.57
C MET A 1 3.16 18.16 -44.85
N GLU A 2 3.13 16.93 -44.37
CA GLU A 2 3.99 16.08 -43.56
C GLU A 2 3.57 14.63 -43.86
N ILE A 3 4.55 13.72 -43.99
CA ILE A 3 4.61 12.40 -43.34
C ILE A 3 3.40 11.46 -43.60
N SER A 4 3.51 10.58 -44.58
CA SER A 4 3.91 9.16 -44.42
C SER A 4 2.88 8.27 -43.72
N ALA A 5 2.35 7.34 -44.52
CA ALA A 5 1.98 5.96 -44.22
C ALA A 5 1.95 5.54 -42.76
N ASN A 6 0.77 5.13 -42.28
CA ASN A 6 0.72 4.05 -41.30
C ASN A 6 -0.53 3.18 -41.52
N ILE A 7 -0.33 2.18 -42.38
CA ILE A 7 -0.87 0.82 -42.35
C ILE A 7 -2.05 0.61 -41.37
N ASP A 8 -3.27 0.72 -41.91
CA ASP A 8 -4.51 0.14 -41.34
C ASP A 8 -4.48 -1.40 -41.44
N ARG A 9 -3.54 -2.04 -40.73
CA ARG A 9 -3.57 -3.49 -40.47
C ARG A 9 -3.50 -3.73 -38.98
N ILE A 10 -4.56 -3.36 -38.26
CA ILE A 10 -4.92 -4.07 -37.04
C ILE A 10 -5.61 -5.35 -37.49
N LEU A 11 -4.85 -6.44 -37.44
CA LEU A 11 -5.33 -7.80 -37.61
C LEU A 11 -6.49 -8.04 -36.64
N THR A 12 -7.71 -8.05 -37.18
CA THR A 12 -8.86 -8.71 -36.57
C THR A 12 -8.56 -10.20 -36.45
N LEU A 13 -7.94 -10.59 -35.34
CA LEU A 13 -8.05 -11.94 -34.83
C LEU A 13 -9.42 -12.02 -34.14
N GLN A 14 -10.26 -12.89 -34.69
CA GLN A 14 -11.55 -13.26 -34.13
C GLN A 14 -11.40 -13.51 -32.60
N GLY A 15 -12.02 -12.65 -31.79
CA GLY A 15 -12.08 -12.79 -30.33
C GLY A 15 -11.15 -11.87 -29.51
N GLY A 16 -10.52 -10.86 -30.10
CA GLY A 16 -9.68 -9.90 -29.38
C GLY A 16 -10.48 -8.94 -28.48
N ARG A 17 -10.74 -9.32 -27.23
CA ARG A 17 -10.93 -8.33 -26.17
C ARG A 17 -9.61 -7.56 -26.02
N PRO A 18 -9.61 -6.22 -25.95
CA PRO A 18 -8.42 -5.51 -25.50
C PRO A 18 -8.01 -6.08 -24.14
N LEU A 19 -6.70 -6.17 -23.87
CA LEU A 19 -6.15 -6.61 -22.58
C LEU A 19 -6.59 -5.72 -21.38
N SER A 20 -7.49 -4.76 -21.62
CA SER A 20 -8.13 -3.84 -20.69
C SER A 20 -9.55 -4.28 -20.26
N GLU A 21 -9.95 -5.54 -20.49
CA GLU A 21 -11.31 -6.05 -20.20
C GLU A 21 -11.37 -7.19 -19.16
N MET A 22 -10.31 -7.43 -18.38
CA MET A 22 -10.49 -8.22 -17.16
C MET A 22 -11.03 -7.30 -16.06
N PRO A 23 -12.20 -7.62 -15.47
CA PRO A 23 -12.74 -6.81 -14.39
C PRO A 23 -11.74 -6.80 -13.21
N PRO A 24 -11.65 -5.68 -12.48
CA PRO A 24 -10.77 -5.56 -11.34
C PRO A 24 -10.98 -6.72 -10.37
N LYS A 25 -9.94 -7.53 -10.14
CA LYS A 25 -10.06 -8.73 -9.30
C LYS A 25 -10.07 -8.30 -7.83
N THR A 26 -11.23 -8.33 -7.20
CA THR A 26 -11.35 -8.19 -5.74
C THR A 26 -11.28 -9.57 -5.09
N VAL A 27 -10.46 -9.70 -4.05
CA VAL A 27 -10.37 -10.92 -3.21
C VAL A 27 -10.95 -10.61 -1.83
N VAL A 28 -11.80 -11.52 -1.34
CA VAL A 28 -12.34 -11.45 0.03
C VAL A 28 -11.74 -12.59 0.84
N LEU A 29 -11.01 -12.22 1.90
CA LEU A 29 -10.47 -13.16 2.89
C LEU A 29 -11.40 -13.21 4.09
N GLN A 30 -11.83 -14.41 4.48
CA GLN A 30 -12.74 -14.62 5.61
C GLN A 30 -12.10 -15.57 6.64
N PRO A 31 -11.07 -15.12 7.39
CA PRO A 31 -10.49 -15.92 8.46
C PRO A 31 -11.56 -16.31 9.49
N ARG A 32 -11.41 -17.50 10.08
CA ARG A 32 -12.36 -18.05 11.04
C ARG A 32 -11.66 -18.47 12.33
N GLY A 33 -12.31 -18.23 13.46
CA GLY A 33 -11.80 -18.58 14.78
C GLY A 33 -10.80 -17.56 15.30
N ALA A 34 -9.86 -18.00 16.12
CA ALA A 34 -8.85 -17.10 16.68
C ALA A 34 -7.68 -16.94 15.70
N LEU A 35 -7.28 -15.69 15.39
CA LEU A 35 -6.10 -15.38 14.57
C LEU A 35 -4.82 -15.55 15.40
N LEU A 36 -4.52 -16.79 15.75
CA LEU A 36 -3.39 -17.20 16.60
C LEU A 36 -2.70 -18.42 15.99
N GLY A 37 -1.42 -18.65 16.32
CA GLY A 37 -0.69 -19.86 15.94
C GLY A 37 -0.78 -20.19 14.44
N GLU A 38 -1.15 -21.42 14.11
CA GLU A 38 -1.24 -21.89 12.71
C GLU A 38 -2.29 -21.13 11.88
N VAL A 39 -3.41 -20.72 12.49
CA VAL A 39 -4.46 -19.95 11.79
C VAL A 39 -3.92 -18.58 11.38
N LYS A 40 -3.14 -17.94 12.26
CA LYS A 40 -2.45 -16.69 11.96
C LYS A 40 -1.50 -16.87 10.78
N THR A 41 -0.64 -17.89 10.80
CA THR A 41 0.33 -18.15 9.73
C THR A 41 -0.34 -18.41 8.38
N ALA A 42 -1.41 -19.22 8.36
CA ALA A 42 -2.15 -19.49 7.14
C ALA A 42 -2.85 -18.22 6.60
N PHE A 43 -3.39 -17.40 7.50
CA PHE A 43 -3.99 -16.11 7.14
C PHE A 43 -2.95 -15.13 6.59
N GLU A 44 -1.78 -15.02 7.22
CA GLU A 44 -0.67 -14.16 6.78
C GLU A 44 -0.23 -14.48 5.35
N ILE A 45 0.04 -15.75 5.05
CA ILE A 45 0.39 -16.20 3.69
C ILE A 45 -0.72 -15.85 2.69
N SER A 46 -1.98 -16.10 3.06
CA SER A 46 -3.13 -15.81 2.20
C SER A 46 -3.30 -14.31 1.95
N LEU A 47 -3.02 -13.49 2.97
CA LEU A 47 -3.09 -12.04 2.91
C LEU A 47 -2.01 -11.47 1.99
N GLU A 48 -0.77 -11.91 2.15
CA GLU A 48 0.35 -11.51 1.29
C GLU A 48 0.08 -11.86 -0.18
N GLN A 49 -0.38 -13.09 -0.43
CA GLN A 49 -0.70 -13.55 -1.78
C GLN A 49 -1.86 -12.74 -2.40
N ALA A 50 -2.94 -12.51 -1.63
CA ALA A 50 -4.06 -11.71 -2.08
C ALA A 50 -3.65 -10.27 -2.41
N ILE A 51 -2.79 -9.67 -1.58
CA ILE A 51 -2.25 -8.33 -1.82
C ILE A 51 -1.44 -8.29 -3.12
N VAL A 52 -0.66 -9.32 -3.46
CA VAL A 52 0.10 -9.34 -4.72
C VAL A 52 -0.77 -9.57 -5.95
N GLU A 53 -1.79 -10.42 -5.87
CA GLU A 53 -2.57 -10.87 -7.03
C GLU A 53 -3.83 -10.06 -7.32
N ALA A 54 -4.45 -9.47 -6.30
CA ALA A 54 -5.73 -8.78 -6.43
C ALA A 54 -5.54 -7.28 -6.65
N GLU A 55 -6.52 -6.59 -7.23
CA GLU A 55 -6.53 -5.13 -7.27
C GLU A 55 -7.04 -4.53 -5.97
N ALA A 56 -7.95 -5.23 -5.30
CA ALA A 56 -8.47 -4.88 -3.99
C ALA A 56 -8.61 -6.13 -3.11
N VAL A 57 -8.31 -5.98 -1.82
CA VAL A 57 -8.44 -7.03 -0.82
C VAL A 57 -9.39 -6.55 0.27
N ILE A 58 -10.37 -7.38 0.61
CA ILE A 58 -11.26 -7.17 1.75
C ILE A 58 -11.01 -8.31 2.73
N VAL A 59 -10.68 -7.96 3.98
CA VAL A 59 -10.55 -8.93 5.07
C VAL A 59 -11.80 -8.81 5.93
N ASP A 60 -12.66 -9.82 5.88
CA ASP A 60 -13.89 -9.91 6.67
C ASP A 60 -13.62 -10.65 7.98
N LEU A 61 -13.71 -9.90 9.08
CA LEU A 61 -13.42 -10.36 10.43
C LEU A 61 -14.66 -10.87 11.18
N LEU A 62 -15.82 -11.02 10.51
CA LEU A 62 -17.08 -11.41 11.16
C LEU A 62 -16.98 -12.73 11.95
N TRP A 63 -16.20 -13.68 11.44
CA TRP A 63 -16.02 -15.01 12.04
C TRP A 63 -14.75 -15.13 12.89
N VAL A 64 -14.04 -14.03 13.10
CA VAL A 64 -12.86 -13.99 13.96
C VAL A 64 -13.31 -13.79 15.39
N THR A 65 -12.98 -14.73 16.27
CA THR A 65 -13.45 -14.71 17.66
C THR A 65 -12.48 -14.01 18.60
N ARG A 66 -11.19 -13.94 18.21
CA ARG A 66 -10.13 -13.33 19.00
C ARG A 66 -8.92 -13.01 18.12
N ILE A 67 -8.27 -11.88 18.38
CA ILE A 67 -7.02 -11.46 17.77
C ILE A 67 -6.10 -11.02 18.92
N ASP A 68 -4.85 -11.48 18.93
CA ASP A 68 -3.83 -11.03 19.88
C ASP A 68 -2.86 -10.03 19.24
N ALA A 69 -1.81 -9.67 19.97
CA ALA A 69 -0.81 -8.72 19.48
C ALA A 69 -0.12 -9.19 18.18
N GLU A 70 0.12 -10.49 18.02
CA GLU A 70 0.72 -11.03 16.79
C GLU A 70 -0.27 -10.94 15.63
N GLY A 71 -1.54 -11.29 15.85
CA GLY A 71 -2.59 -11.14 14.85
C GLY A 71 -2.78 -9.68 14.43
N ILE A 72 -2.77 -8.72 15.37
CA ILE A 72 -2.79 -7.29 15.08
C ILE A 72 -1.57 -6.87 14.22
N SER A 73 -0.39 -7.41 14.53
CA SER A 73 0.84 -7.14 13.76
C SER A 73 0.74 -7.65 12.32
N VAL A 74 0.07 -8.79 12.07
CA VAL A 74 -0.19 -9.29 10.72
C VAL A 74 -1.14 -8.36 9.95
N LEU A 75 -2.23 -7.88 10.58
CA LEU A 75 -3.13 -6.92 9.94
C LEU A 75 -2.39 -5.63 9.57
N LEU A 76 -1.55 -5.13 10.48
CA LEU A 76 -0.70 -3.97 10.29
C LEU A 76 0.31 -4.16 9.15
N ALA A 77 0.96 -5.32 9.08
CA ALA A 77 1.91 -5.66 8.02
C ALA A 77 1.22 -5.68 6.66
N GLY A 78 0.03 -6.30 6.58
CA GLY A 78 -0.79 -6.29 5.36
C GLY A 78 -1.18 -4.89 4.91
N MET A 79 -1.58 -4.00 5.84
CA MET A 79 -1.86 -2.59 5.52
C MET A 79 -0.65 -1.90 4.89
N LYS A 80 0.53 -2.09 5.49
CA LYS A 80 1.77 -1.48 4.97
C LYS A 80 2.15 -2.01 3.62
N GLN A 81 2.06 -3.32 3.43
CA GLN A 81 2.38 -3.94 2.15
C GLN A 81 1.44 -3.43 1.06
N ALA A 82 0.13 -3.40 1.32
CA ALA A 82 -0.86 -2.86 0.39
C ALA A 82 -0.59 -1.38 0.06
N GLN A 83 -0.29 -0.55 1.06
CA GLN A 83 0.07 0.85 0.87
C GLN A 83 1.34 1.02 0.03
N ALA A 84 2.39 0.23 0.30
CA ALA A 84 3.67 0.31 -0.40
C ALA A 84 3.55 -0.01 -1.89
N ILE A 85 2.62 -0.89 -2.27
CA ILE A 85 2.37 -1.26 -3.67
C ILE A 85 1.16 -0.57 -4.29
N GLY A 86 0.57 0.42 -3.59
CA GLY A 86 -0.54 1.23 -4.10
C GLY A 86 -1.87 0.49 -4.26
N LYS A 87 -2.12 -0.55 -3.46
CA LYS A 87 -3.34 -1.36 -3.51
C LYS A 87 -4.29 -1.07 -2.36
N CYS A 88 -5.58 -1.35 -2.59
CA CYS A 88 -6.61 -1.17 -1.59
C CYS A 88 -6.72 -2.42 -0.70
N LEU A 89 -6.54 -2.24 0.61
CA LEU A 89 -6.89 -3.20 1.65
C LEU A 89 -7.97 -2.59 2.56
N SER A 90 -9.02 -3.34 2.87
CA SER A 90 -10.09 -2.89 3.77
C SER A 90 -10.49 -4.00 4.73
N PHE A 91 -10.87 -3.61 5.95
CA PHE A 91 -11.35 -4.53 6.97
C PHE A 91 -12.86 -4.39 7.16
N LEU A 92 -13.59 -5.50 7.09
CA LEU A 92 -15.02 -5.58 7.35
C LEU A 92 -15.28 -6.26 8.71
N ALA A 93 -16.36 -5.88 9.38
CA ALA A 93 -16.82 -6.46 10.65
C ALA A 93 -15.77 -6.46 11.79
N MET A 94 -14.80 -5.55 11.74
CA MET A 94 -13.82 -5.34 12.81
C MET A 94 -14.50 -4.79 14.07
N ASP A 95 -14.35 -5.49 15.19
CA ASP A 95 -14.83 -5.03 16.49
C ASP A 95 -14.04 -3.81 17.02
N ALA A 96 -14.62 -3.11 18.00
CA ALA A 96 -14.05 -1.87 18.54
C ALA A 96 -12.71 -2.08 19.27
N THR A 97 -12.54 -3.22 19.93
CA THR A 97 -11.31 -3.55 20.67
C THR A 97 -10.16 -3.79 19.70
N THR A 98 -10.40 -4.60 18.67
CA THR A 98 -9.45 -4.86 17.57
C THR A 98 -9.08 -3.56 16.86
N ARG A 99 -10.07 -2.71 16.56
CA ARG A 99 -9.81 -1.41 15.91
C ARG A 99 -8.92 -0.52 16.77
N THR A 100 -9.24 -0.38 18.05
CA THR A 100 -8.44 0.43 18.97
C THR A 100 -7.00 -0.08 19.08
N ALA A 101 -6.81 -1.40 19.14
CA ALA A 101 -5.50 -2.01 19.17
C ALA A 101 -4.71 -1.76 17.87
N LEU A 102 -5.36 -1.89 16.71
CA LEU A 102 -4.74 -1.64 15.41
C LEU A 102 -4.36 -0.16 15.23
N ASP A 103 -5.24 0.76 15.62
CA ASP A 103 -4.98 2.20 15.57
C ASP A 103 -3.81 2.60 16.48
N ALA A 104 -3.72 2.01 17.67
CA ALA A 104 -2.63 2.25 18.61
C ALA A 104 -1.27 1.83 18.03
N VAL A 105 -1.16 0.63 17.46
CA VAL A 105 0.10 0.17 16.83
C VAL A 105 0.43 0.95 15.56
N TRP A 106 -0.59 1.38 14.79
CA TRP A 106 -0.40 2.24 13.63
C TRP A 106 0.15 3.61 14.01
N ALA A 107 -0.39 4.22 15.07
CA ALA A 107 0.08 5.50 15.60
C ALA A 107 1.53 5.42 16.10
N GLN A 108 1.83 4.41 16.93
CA GLN A 108 3.18 4.19 17.45
C GLN A 108 4.22 4.03 16.34
N GLN A 109 3.85 3.31 15.27
CA GLN A 109 4.76 3.12 14.15
C GLN A 109 5.01 4.43 13.39
N ARG A 110 3.98 5.23 13.15
CA ARG A 110 4.17 6.55 12.51
C ARG A 110 5.01 7.48 13.36
N GLU A 111 4.89 7.46 14.69
CA GLU A 111 5.78 8.23 15.56
C GLU A 111 7.24 7.77 15.46
N THR A 112 7.47 6.47 15.31
CA THR A 112 8.81 5.90 15.15
C THR A 112 9.42 6.27 13.79
N GLU A 113 8.64 6.14 12.72
CA GLU A 113 9.03 6.47 11.34
C GLU A 113 9.13 7.99 11.10
N ALA A 114 8.34 8.79 11.82
CA ALA A 114 8.41 10.25 11.83
C ALA A 114 9.49 10.80 12.77
N SER A 115 10.42 9.95 13.27
CA SER A 115 11.62 10.44 13.94
C SER A 115 12.22 11.54 13.07
N PRO A 116 12.43 12.74 13.64
CA PRO A 116 12.71 13.92 12.86
C PRO A 116 13.91 13.61 11.98
N GLN A 117 13.73 13.76 10.67
CA GLN A 117 14.88 14.07 9.82
C GLN A 117 15.61 15.16 10.59
N ALA A 118 16.80 14.83 11.08
CA ALA A 118 17.81 15.82 11.36
C ALA A 118 18.18 16.40 9.99
N ASP A 119 17.26 17.17 9.43
CA ASP A 119 17.45 18.11 8.33
C ASP A 119 18.26 19.26 8.94
N LEU A 120 19.46 18.90 9.41
CA LEU A 120 20.58 19.79 9.42
C LEU A 120 20.79 20.09 7.95
N PHE A 121 20.29 21.25 7.52
CA PHE A 121 20.72 21.88 6.28
C PHE A 121 22.22 21.66 6.19
N THR A 122 22.65 20.85 5.22
CA THR A 122 24.08 20.57 5.09
C THR A 122 24.81 21.91 4.97
N PRO A 123 25.99 22.09 5.61
CA PRO A 123 26.73 23.35 5.55
C PRO A 123 26.95 23.88 4.12
N ASN A 124 26.96 22.97 3.15
CA ASN A 124 27.05 23.29 1.72
C ASN A 124 25.86 24.09 1.19
N PHE A 125 24.65 23.90 1.73
CA PHE A 125 23.46 24.65 1.34
C PHE A 125 23.47 26.07 1.90
N GLU A 126 23.91 26.24 3.16
CA GLU A 126 24.09 27.57 3.75
C GLU A 126 25.20 28.34 3.01
N GLN A 127 26.32 27.68 2.69
CA GLN A 127 27.39 28.25 1.90
C GLN A 127 26.97 28.61 0.46
N PHE A 128 26.08 27.83 -0.15
CA PHE A 128 25.47 28.14 -1.44
C PHE A 128 24.64 29.45 -1.37
N LEU A 129 23.79 29.60 -0.34
CA LEU A 129 22.99 30.82 -0.17
C LEU A 129 23.84 32.06 0.05
N ASP A 130 24.92 31.96 0.82
CA ASP A 130 25.82 33.09 1.06
C ASP A 130 26.63 33.49 -0.18
N ASN A 131 27.04 32.52 -1.01
CA ASN A 131 27.71 32.80 -2.28
C ASN A 131 26.80 33.53 -3.28
N HIS A 132 25.49 33.34 -3.19
CA HIS A 132 24.51 33.92 -4.11
C HIS A 132 23.82 35.20 -3.60
N LYS A 133 24.02 35.61 -2.34
CA LYS A 133 23.53 36.91 -1.82
C LYS A 133 24.30 38.11 -2.39
N ASN A 134 25.54 37.92 -2.83
CA ASN A 134 26.38 39.00 -3.37
C ASN A 134 26.26 39.20 -4.88
N THR A 135 25.43 38.42 -5.57
CA THR A 135 25.15 38.63 -7.00
C THR A 135 24.00 39.63 -7.19
N GLN A 136 24.10 40.80 -6.54
CA GLN A 136 23.27 41.93 -6.94
C GLN A 136 23.79 42.46 -8.28
N VAL A 137 22.90 42.37 -9.26
CA VAL A 137 23.05 42.86 -10.63
C VAL A 137 23.36 44.36 -10.57
N SER A 138 24.60 44.73 -10.86
CA SER A 138 24.91 46.12 -11.23
C SER A 138 24.36 46.38 -12.65
N PRO A 139 23.66 47.51 -12.88
CA PRO A 139 23.12 47.87 -14.19
C PRO A 139 24.20 48.10 -15.25
#